data_AF-A0A1B2EZP3-F1
#
_entry.id   AF-A0A1B2EZP3-F1
#
_cell.length_a   1.000
_cell.length_b   1.000
_cell.length_c   1.000
_cell.angle_alpha   90.00
_cell.angle_beta   90.00
_cell.angle_gamma   90.00
#
_symmetry.space_group_name_H-M   'P 1'
#
loop_
_entity.id
_entity.type
_entity.pdbx_description
1 polymer ?
#
loop_
_entity_poly.entity_id
_entity_poly.type
_entity_poly.pdbx_seq_one_letter_code
_entity_poly.pdbx_strand_id
1 'polypeptide(L)'
;MTETNHIAALRKTALDTIEACKERQTKWLEDAHKDPVRAMEWADNMFLNTAYVQVWDEVAGMTECYDTFREIRDAVNFKLFSRAKEGSTSTSQSRNEMDLARLSAWSSVAEAIDKLVRREERAAQKAA
;
A
#
# COMPACT_ATOMS: atom_id res chain seq x y z
N MET A 1 15.26 4.78 -20.52
CA MET A 1 15.49 3.70 -19.52
C MET A 1 14.87 4.01 -18.15
N THR A 2 14.06 5.07 -17.99
CA THR A 2 13.61 5.53 -16.66
C THR A 2 12.29 4.91 -16.20
N GLU A 3 11.32 4.71 -17.10
CA GLU A 3 10.03 4.10 -16.72
C GLU A 3 10.16 2.64 -16.27
N THR A 4 10.90 1.81 -17.01
CA THR A 4 11.13 0.40 -16.63
C THR A 4 11.82 0.28 -15.27
N ASN A 5 12.71 1.22 -14.94
CA ASN A 5 13.36 1.28 -13.64
C ASN A 5 12.37 1.69 -12.53
N HIS A 6 11.42 2.58 -12.80
CA HIS A 6 10.38 2.95 -11.85
C HIS A 6 9.39 1.82 -11.58
N ILE A 7 8.95 1.10 -12.62
CA ILE A 7 8.08 -0.07 -12.48
C ILE A 7 8.79 -1.14 -11.63
N ALA A 8 10.07 -1.44 -11.93
CA ALA A 8 10.85 -2.40 -11.14
C ALA A 8 11.05 -1.96 -9.68
N ALA A 9 11.34 -0.67 -9.44
CA ALA A 9 11.51 -0.12 -8.10
C ALA A 9 10.20 -0.14 -7.29
N LEU A 10 9.07 0.18 -7.93
CA LEU A 10 7.75 0.13 -7.31
C LEU A 10 7.37 -1.31 -6.99
N ARG A 11 7.59 -2.24 -7.92
CA ARG A 11 7.36 -3.68 -7.70
C ARG A 11 8.15 -4.20 -6.52
N LYS A 12 9.45 -3.88 -6.44
CA LYS A 12 10.28 -4.26 -5.30
C LYS A 12 9.70 -3.71 -3.99
N THR A 13 9.36 -2.42 -3.97
CA THR A 13 8.76 -1.78 -2.78
C THR A 13 7.45 -2.47 -2.37
N ALA A 14 6.63 -2.85 -3.34
CA ALA A 14 5.39 -3.59 -3.09
C ALA A 14 5.65 -4.95 -2.43
N LEU A 15 6.55 -5.75 -3.00
CA LEU A 15 6.91 -7.07 -2.48
C LEU A 15 7.52 -6.97 -1.07
N ASP A 16 8.49 -6.07 -0.86
CA ASP A 16 9.11 -5.84 0.45
C ASP A 16 8.06 -5.44 1.50
N THR A 17 7.07 -4.62 1.11
CA THR A 17 5.99 -4.19 2.02
C THR A 17 5.04 -5.33 2.35
N ILE A 18 4.67 -6.15 1.36
CA ILE A 18 3.81 -7.32 1.55
C ILE A 18 4.47 -8.29 2.53
N GLU A 19 5.75 -8.60 2.34
CA GLU A 19 6.50 -9.52 3.22
C GLU A 19 6.57 -8.99 4.65
N ALA A 20 7.00 -7.73 4.82
CA ALA A 20 7.08 -7.12 6.15
C ALA A 20 5.72 -7.04 6.88
N CYS A 21 4.62 -6.79 6.16
CA CYS A 21 3.29 -6.80 6.77
C CYS A 21 2.80 -8.22 7.12
N LYS A 22 3.10 -9.23 6.28
CA LYS A 22 2.80 -10.63 6.58
C LYS A 22 3.55 -11.12 7.82
N GLU A 23 4.82 -10.76 7.98
CA GLU A 23 5.59 -11.09 9.19
C GLU A 23 4.94 -10.51 10.45
N ARG A 24 4.48 -9.24 10.40
CA ARG A 24 3.78 -8.60 11.52
C ARG A 24 2.43 -9.25 11.83
N GLN A 25 1.69 -9.66 10.80
CA GLN A 25 0.44 -10.41 10.97
C GLN A 25 0.69 -11.75 11.66
N THR A 26 1.68 -12.52 11.21
CA THR A 26 2.05 -13.80 11.83
C THR A 26 2.44 -13.59 13.30
N LYS A 27 3.28 -12.59 13.58
CA LYS A 27 3.67 -12.27 14.96
C LYS A 27 2.47 -11.93 15.83
N TRP A 28 1.53 -11.13 15.33
CA TRP A 28 0.32 -10.81 16.09
C TRP A 28 -0.55 -12.04 16.34
N LEU A 29 -0.66 -12.96 15.39
CA LEU A 29 -1.39 -14.23 15.61
C LEU A 29 -0.74 -15.07 16.70
N GLU A 30 0.60 -15.14 16.74
CA GLU A 30 1.34 -15.81 17.80
C GLU A 30 1.12 -15.13 19.16
N ASP A 31 1.13 -13.80 19.19
CA ASP A 31 0.90 -13.01 20.41
C ASP A 31 -0.56 -13.13 20.87
N ALA A 32 -1.54 -13.14 19.95
CA ALA A 32 -2.96 -13.34 20.24
C ALA A 32 -3.25 -14.73 20.81
N HIS A 33 -2.48 -15.74 20.42
CA HIS A 33 -2.58 -17.06 21.01
C HIS A 33 -2.04 -17.10 22.46
N LYS A 34 -1.04 -16.26 22.79
CA LYS A 34 -0.39 -16.21 24.11
C LYS A 34 -1.11 -15.27 25.08
N ASP A 35 -1.58 -14.12 24.59
CA ASP A 35 -2.22 -13.05 25.35
C ASP A 35 -3.28 -12.34 24.49
N PRO A 36 -4.52 -12.85 24.48
CA PRO A 36 -5.61 -12.30 23.67
C PRO A 36 -5.97 -10.85 24.02
N VAL A 37 -5.83 -10.46 25.29
CA VAL A 37 -6.19 -9.12 25.77
C VAL A 37 -5.21 -8.10 25.22
N ARG A 38 -3.91 -8.39 25.30
CA ARG A 38 -2.87 -7.54 24.72
C ARG A 38 -2.94 -7.50 23.20
N ALA A 39 -3.30 -8.60 22.54
CA ALA A 39 -3.47 -8.60 21.09
C ALA A 39 -4.63 -7.71 20.62
N MET A 40 -5.71 -7.61 21.39
CA MET A 40 -6.82 -6.70 21.11
C MET A 40 -6.38 -5.22 21.14
N GLU A 41 -5.43 -4.83 21.99
CA GLU A 41 -4.88 -3.47 22.01
C GLU A 41 -4.14 -3.10 20.70
N TRP A 42 -3.77 -4.10 19.89
CA TRP A 42 -3.07 -3.94 18.62
C TRP A 42 -3.95 -4.34 17.42
N ALA A 43 -5.25 -4.54 17.61
CA ALA A 43 -6.16 -4.99 16.54
C ALA A 43 -6.24 -3.98 15.37
N ASP A 44 -6.13 -2.69 15.63
CA ASP A 44 -6.07 -1.65 14.60
C ASP A 44 -4.84 -1.84 13.68
N ASN A 45 -3.72 -2.30 14.26
CA ASN A 45 -2.52 -2.64 13.48
C ASN A 45 -2.76 -3.87 12.60
N MET A 46 -3.67 -4.78 12.95
CA MET A 46 -4.05 -5.90 12.07
C MET A 46 -4.86 -5.44 10.88
N PHE A 47 -5.85 -4.58 11.07
CA PHE A 47 -6.58 -3.99 9.94
C PHE A 47 -5.62 -3.26 9.00
N LEU A 48 -4.68 -2.49 9.57
CA LEU A 48 -3.67 -1.78 8.79
C LEU A 48 -2.75 -2.71 8.02
N ASN A 49 -2.10 -3.69 8.67
CA ASN A 49 -1.20 -4.61 7.98
C ASN A 49 -1.96 -5.44 6.91
N THR A 50 -3.21 -5.82 7.18
CA THR A 50 -4.03 -6.54 6.20
C THR A 50 -4.39 -5.67 5.00
N ALA A 51 -4.77 -4.42 5.23
CA ALA A 51 -5.01 -3.47 4.16
C ALA A 51 -3.75 -3.20 3.33
N TYR A 52 -2.58 -3.07 3.97
CA TYR A 52 -1.31 -2.90 3.27
C TYR A 52 -0.98 -4.12 2.41
N VAL A 53 -1.11 -5.35 2.92
CA VAL A 53 -0.91 -6.56 2.11
C VAL A 53 -1.82 -6.56 0.89
N GLN A 54 -3.13 -6.33 1.09
CA GLN A 54 -4.10 -6.34 -0.02
C GLN A 54 -3.80 -5.28 -1.09
N VAL A 55 -3.54 -4.04 -0.65
CA VAL A 55 -3.30 -2.92 -1.57
C VAL A 55 -1.96 -3.05 -2.29
N TRP A 56 -0.89 -3.41 -1.58
CA TRP A 56 0.42 -3.56 -2.22
C TRP A 56 0.49 -4.79 -3.11
N ASP A 57 -0.24 -5.86 -2.83
CA ASP A 57 -0.39 -7.02 -3.73
C ASP A 57 -1.08 -6.61 -5.04
N GLU A 58 -2.12 -5.78 -4.94
CA GLU A 58 -2.77 -5.21 -6.12
C GLU A 58 -1.80 -4.34 -6.94
N VAL A 59 -0.99 -3.51 -6.28
CA VAL A 59 0.04 -2.70 -6.96
C VAL A 59 1.12 -3.57 -7.60
N ALA A 60 1.54 -4.66 -6.97
CA ALA A 60 2.46 -5.61 -7.57
C ALA A 60 1.86 -6.20 -8.87
N GLY A 61 0.58 -6.59 -8.85
CA GLY A 61 -0.14 -7.01 -10.06
C GLY A 61 -0.21 -5.90 -11.12
N MET A 62 -0.45 -4.65 -10.72
CA MET A 62 -0.40 -3.51 -11.66
C MET A 62 0.96 -3.37 -12.34
N THR A 63 2.05 -3.59 -11.61
CA THR A 63 3.41 -3.53 -12.19
C THR A 63 3.71 -4.67 -13.17
N GLU A 64 2.88 -5.71 -13.22
CA GLU A 64 2.96 -6.81 -14.20
C GLU A 64 2.02 -6.60 -15.39
N CYS A 65 0.90 -5.89 -15.20
CA CYS A 65 -0.14 -5.76 -16.22
C CYS A 65 -0.06 -4.46 -17.03
N TYR A 66 0.51 -3.38 -16.49
CA TYR A 66 0.63 -2.11 -17.20
C TYR A 66 2.01 -1.96 -17.85
N ASP A 67 2.01 -1.36 -19.05
CA ASP A 67 3.22 -1.20 -19.85
C ASP A 67 4.05 0.02 -19.44
N THR A 68 3.40 1.04 -18.85
CA THR A 68 4.04 2.31 -18.49
C THR A 68 3.87 2.67 -17.02
N PHE A 69 4.86 3.40 -16.48
CA PHE A 69 4.80 3.85 -15.10
C PHE A 69 3.68 4.89 -14.89
N ARG A 70 3.38 5.68 -15.93
CA ARG A 70 2.28 6.65 -15.92
C ARG A 70 0.93 5.96 -15.74
N GLU A 71 0.67 4.86 -16.44
CA GLU A 71 -0.60 4.13 -16.30
C GLU A 71 -0.81 3.60 -14.89
N ILE A 72 0.25 3.04 -14.27
CA ILE A 72 0.20 2.58 -12.89
C ILE A 72 -0.14 3.74 -11.94
N ARG A 73 0.53 4.89 -12.10
CA ARG A 73 0.26 6.08 -11.29
C ARG A 73 -1.18 6.56 -11.46
N ASP A 74 -1.66 6.64 -12.70
CA ASP A 74 -2.99 7.16 -12.99
C ASP A 74 -4.06 6.18 -12.45
N ALA A 75 -3.84 4.87 -12.52
CA ALA A 75 -4.69 3.85 -11.91
C ALA A 75 -4.70 3.92 -10.38
N VAL A 76 -3.54 4.10 -9.74
CA VAL A 76 -3.42 4.28 -8.29
C VAL A 76 -4.18 5.53 -7.84
N ASN A 77 -3.98 6.67 -8.52
CA ASN A 77 -4.67 7.91 -8.22
C ASN A 77 -6.19 7.78 -8.38
N PHE A 78 -6.64 7.11 -9.45
CA PHE A 78 -8.06 6.84 -9.66
C PHE A 78 -8.65 6.00 -8.52
N LYS A 79 -7.96 4.95 -8.08
CA LYS A 79 -8.42 4.11 -6.95
C LYS A 79 -8.45 4.87 -5.64
N LEU A 80 -7.40 5.63 -5.33
CA LEU A 80 -7.33 6.46 -4.12
C LEU A 80 -8.48 7.46 -4.09
N PHE A 81 -8.71 8.19 -5.19
CA PHE A 81 -9.79 9.16 -5.29
C PHE A 81 -11.17 8.51 -5.18
N SER A 82 -11.41 7.40 -5.89
CA SER A 82 -12.69 6.69 -5.87
C SER A 82 -13.01 6.20 -4.45
N ARG A 83 -12.04 5.60 -3.77
CA ARG A 83 -12.19 5.14 -2.37
C ARG A 83 -12.44 6.29 -1.39
N ALA A 84 -11.74 7.41 -1.55
CA ALA A 84 -11.93 8.59 -0.71
C ALA A 84 -13.34 9.18 -0.89
N LYS A 85 -13.89 9.12 -2.11
CA LYS A 85 -15.20 9.68 -2.44
C LYS A 85 -16.36 8.77 -2.03
N GLU A 86 -16.23 7.47 -2.22
CA GLU A 86 -17.29 6.51 -1.91
C GLU A 86 -17.55 6.44 -0.40
N GLY A 87 -16.50 6.54 0.42
CA GLY A 87 -16.59 6.34 1.86
C GLY A 87 -17.14 4.95 2.23
N SER A 88 -17.19 4.63 3.52
CA SER A 88 -17.89 3.41 3.95
C SER A 88 -19.36 3.74 4.21
N THR A 89 -20.26 2.99 3.58
CA THR A 89 -21.71 3.03 3.85
C THR A 89 -22.13 1.97 4.88
N SER A 90 -21.17 1.26 5.44
CA SER A 90 -21.38 0.16 6.37
C SER A 90 -21.71 0.68 7.78
N THR A 91 -22.67 0.02 8.43
CA THR A 91 -22.97 0.21 9.86
C THR A 91 -22.04 -0.57 10.78
N SER A 92 -21.21 -1.48 10.24
CA SER A 92 -20.22 -2.25 10.99
C SER A 92 -18.94 -1.43 11.18
N GLN A 93 -18.55 -1.23 12.44
CA GLN A 93 -17.33 -0.52 12.83
C GLN A 93 -16.07 -1.15 12.22
N SER A 94 -15.91 -2.48 12.29
CA SER A 94 -14.75 -3.16 11.73
C SER A 94 -14.63 -3.05 10.21
N ARG A 95 -15.75 -2.97 9.49
CA ARG A 95 -15.73 -2.67 8.05
C ARG A 95 -15.27 -1.23 7.79
N ASN A 96 -15.73 -0.28 8.59
CA ASN A 96 -15.33 1.13 8.48
C ASN A 96 -13.83 1.30 8.77
N GLU A 97 -13.31 0.64 9.81
CA GLU A 97 -11.88 0.62 10.16
C GLU A 97 -11.04 0.00 9.04
N MET A 98 -11.49 -1.11 8.45
CA MET A 98 -10.81 -1.73 7.31
C MET A 98 -10.80 -0.83 6.06
N ASP A 99 -11.91 -0.12 5.78
CA ASP A 99 -11.97 0.80 4.65
C ASP A 99 -11.04 2.00 4.84
N LEU A 100 -10.96 2.55 6.06
CA LEU A 100 -9.98 3.58 6.42
C LEU A 100 -8.54 3.08 6.30
N ALA A 101 -8.26 1.85 6.76
CA ALA A 101 -6.94 1.24 6.64
C ALA A 101 -6.53 1.07 5.16
N ARG A 102 -7.46 0.67 4.28
CA ARG A 102 -7.22 0.59 2.82
C ARG A 102 -6.96 1.97 2.21
N LEU A 103 -7.70 2.99 2.64
CA LEU A 103 -7.46 4.35 2.17
C LEU A 103 -6.07 4.85 2.56
N SER A 104 -5.64 4.56 3.79
CA SER A 104 -4.28 4.84 4.27
C SER A 104 -3.23 4.09 3.44
N ALA A 105 -3.46 2.80 3.15
CA ALA A 105 -2.55 2.01 2.34
C ALA A 105 -2.42 2.57 0.90
N TRP A 106 -3.52 2.92 0.24
CA TRP A 106 -3.49 3.56 -1.08
C TRP A 106 -2.77 4.91 -1.06
N SER A 107 -2.95 5.71 -0.01
CA SER A 107 -2.21 6.96 0.17
C SER A 107 -0.70 6.71 0.27
N SER A 108 -0.29 5.66 1.00
CA SER A 108 1.11 5.25 1.08
C SER A 108 1.70 4.81 -0.27
N VAL A 109 0.90 4.18 -1.14
CA VAL A 109 1.33 3.84 -2.51
C VAL A 109 1.55 5.10 -3.33
N ALA A 110 0.59 6.04 -3.29
CA ALA A 110 0.71 7.31 -4.02
C ALA A 110 1.97 8.09 -3.59
N GLU A 111 2.27 8.14 -2.29
CA GLU A 111 3.51 8.73 -1.80
C GLU A 111 4.77 8.04 -2.30
N ALA A 112 4.77 6.69 -2.40
CA ALA A 112 5.91 5.94 -2.91
C ALA A 112 6.16 6.27 -4.40
N ILE A 113 5.09 6.38 -5.18
CA ILE A 113 5.15 6.80 -6.59
C ILE A 113 5.71 8.21 -6.71
N ASP A 114 5.21 9.17 -5.91
CA ASP A 114 5.71 10.55 -5.90
C ASP A 114 7.21 10.61 -5.52
N LYS A 115 7.64 9.79 -4.57
CA LYS A 115 9.06 9.68 -4.18
C LYS A 115 9.93 9.18 -5.32
N LEU A 116 9.44 8.25 -6.16
CA LEU A 116 10.16 7.77 -7.33
C LEU A 116 10.30 8.88 -8.38
N VAL A 117 9.20 9.57 -8.71
CA VAL A 117 9.21 10.70 -9.66
C VAL A 117 10.18 11.80 -9.21
N ARG A 118 10.12 12.23 -7.95
CA ARG A 118 11.01 13.29 -7.42
C ARG A 118 12.49 12.88 -7.41
N ARG A 119 12.80 11.59 -7.29
CA ARG A 119 14.19 11.10 -7.37
C ARG A 119 14.73 11.24 -8.79
N GLU A 120 13.91 10.96 -9.80
CA GLU A 120 14.27 11.16 -11.21
C GLU A 120 14.50 12.64 -11.52
N GLU A 121 13.57 13.52 -11.12
CA GLU A 121 13.69 14.97 -11.36
C GLU A 121 14.99 15.54 -10.76
N ARG A 122 15.34 15.12 -9.54
CA ARG A 122 16.60 15.50 -8.89
C ARG A 122 17.84 14.93 -9.59
N ALA A 123 17.75 13.73 -10.13
CA ALA A 123 18.85 13.12 -10.88
C ALA A 123 19.07 13.85 -12.21
N ALA A 124 17.99 14.22 -12.91
CA ALA A 124 18.03 15.00 -14.14
C ALA A 124 18.62 16.40 -13.90
N GLN A 125 18.22 17.08 -12.83
CA GLN A 125 18.76 18.40 -12.46
C GLN A 125 20.26 18.39 -12.12
N LYS A 126 20.79 17.27 -11.60
CA LYS A 126 22.23 17.12 -11.29
C LYS A 126 23.07 16.76 -12.51
N ALA A 127 22.44 16.29 -13.58
CA ALA A 127 23.09 15.90 -14.82
C ALA A 127 23.09 17.02 -15.88
N ALA A 128 22.40 18.13 -15.60
CA ALA A 128 22.34 19.35 -16.41
C ALA A 128 23.31 20.41 -15.86
#